data_AF-A0AAU3Q668-F1
#
_entry.id   AF-A0AAU3Q668-F1
#
_cell.length_a   1.000
_cell.length_b   1.000
_cell.length_c   1.000
_cell.angle_alpha   90.00
_cell.angle_beta   90.00
_cell.angle_gamma   90.00
#
_symmetry.space_group_name_H-M   'P 1'
#
loop_
_entity.id
_entity.type
_entity.pdbx_description
1 polymer ?
#
loop_
_entity_poly.entity_id
_entity_poly.type
_entity_poly.pdbx_seq_one_letter_code
_entity_poly.pdbx_strand_id
1 'polypeptide(L)'
;MDLGGVAPFEKSSTVPALRQIEAMLAEYAPGAEMTFPQLRAISSWLLFAESATRCGDELTRRCVYEAARAETSWTAGGLHAPVDLGNREVPISCFNIERATPDGWVPADFGPDKGLYRCNVERYRFTKDYGAPLTLADVGKSMTDFE
;
A
#
# COMPACT_ATOMS: atom_id res chain seq x y z
N MET A 1 2.08 -11.29 5.33
CA MET A 1 1.15 -10.39 6.02
C MET A 1 1.33 -9.03 5.37
N ASP A 2 0.30 -8.51 4.70
CA ASP A 2 0.37 -7.15 4.17
C ASP A 2 0.26 -6.18 5.35
N LEU A 3 1.37 -5.51 5.67
CA LEU A 3 1.45 -4.48 6.70
C LEU A 3 1.39 -3.08 6.08
N GLY A 4 0.98 -2.96 4.80
CA GLY A 4 1.03 -1.74 4.01
C GLY A 4 0.09 -0.60 4.44
N GLY A 5 -0.47 -0.67 5.65
CA GLY A 5 -1.28 0.39 6.25
C GLY A 5 -2.44 0.82 5.35
N VAL A 6 -3.32 -0.09 4.96
CA VAL A 6 -4.48 0.25 4.11
C VAL A 6 -5.61 0.79 4.99
N ALA A 7 -6.26 1.87 4.56
CA ALA A 7 -7.39 2.43 5.28
C ALA A 7 -8.53 1.39 5.41
N PRO A 8 -9.09 1.17 6.61
CA PRO A 8 -10.20 0.24 6.78
C PRO A 8 -11.45 0.74 6.05
N PHE A 9 -12.20 -0.14 5.42
CA PHE A 9 -13.35 0.22 4.58
C PHE A 9 -14.42 0.99 5.37
N GLU A 10 -14.58 0.66 6.65
CA GLU A 10 -15.52 1.27 7.60
C GLU A 10 -15.19 2.74 7.94
N LYS A 11 -14.05 3.25 7.45
CA LYS A 11 -13.59 4.63 7.70
C LYS A 11 -13.95 5.63 6.60
N SER A 12 -14.87 5.30 5.68
CA SER A 12 -15.35 6.23 4.63
C SER A 12 -15.98 7.54 5.15
N SER A 13 -16.49 7.54 6.37
CA SER A 13 -16.91 8.78 7.07
C SER A 13 -15.75 9.74 7.36
N THR A 14 -14.53 9.22 7.48
CA THR A 14 -13.32 9.99 7.82
C THR A 14 -12.25 10.02 6.72
N VAL A 15 -12.31 9.13 5.73
CA VAL A 15 -11.37 9.04 4.60
C VAL A 15 -12.13 9.39 3.32
N PRO A 16 -11.96 10.61 2.77
CA PRO A 16 -12.71 11.08 1.61
C PRO A 16 -12.58 10.18 0.37
N ALA A 17 -11.39 9.62 0.12
CA ALA A 17 -11.17 8.73 -1.01
C ALA A 17 -12.02 7.44 -0.92
N LEU A 18 -12.18 6.84 0.27
CA LEU A 18 -13.06 5.68 0.45
C LEU A 18 -14.51 6.03 0.12
N ARG A 19 -14.99 7.20 0.56
CA ARG A 19 -16.35 7.67 0.24
C ARG A 19 -16.57 7.88 -1.25
N GLN A 20 -15.56 8.41 -1.95
CA GLN A 20 -15.64 8.56 -3.41
C GLN A 20 -15.71 7.20 -4.10
N ILE A 21 -14.98 6.20 -3.61
CA ILE A 21 -15.03 4.83 -4.16
C ILE A 21 -16.39 4.17 -3.87
N GLU A 22 -16.95 4.33 -2.66
CA GLU A 22 -18.32 3.88 -2.37
C GLU A 22 -19.34 4.50 -3.33
N ALA A 23 -19.25 5.80 -3.57
CA ALA A 23 -20.13 6.50 -4.51
C ALA A 23 -19.96 5.99 -5.95
N MET A 24 -18.71 5.79 -6.40
CA MET A 24 -18.43 5.22 -7.73
C MET A 24 -18.96 3.80 -7.87
N LEU A 25 -18.79 2.94 -6.86
CA LEU A 25 -19.31 1.57 -6.90
C LEU A 25 -20.85 1.58 -6.91
N ALA A 26 -21.48 2.44 -6.11
CA ALA A 26 -22.93 2.58 -6.10
C ALA A 26 -23.49 3.02 -7.48
N GLU A 27 -22.78 3.89 -8.19
CA GLU A 27 -23.19 4.39 -9.50
C GLU A 27 -22.88 3.41 -10.65
N TYR A 28 -21.65 2.91 -10.72
CA TYR A 28 -21.14 2.17 -11.89
C TYR A 28 -21.12 0.65 -11.73
N ALA A 29 -21.23 0.14 -10.50
CA ALA A 29 -21.19 -1.28 -10.19
C ALA A 29 -22.10 -1.63 -9.00
N PRO A 30 -23.43 -1.35 -9.10
CA PRO A 30 -24.33 -1.52 -7.97
C PRO A 30 -24.31 -2.97 -7.47
N GLY A 31 -24.15 -3.13 -6.15
CA GLY A 31 -24.01 -4.44 -5.50
C GLY A 31 -22.59 -5.01 -5.49
N ALA A 32 -21.61 -4.34 -6.11
CA ALA A 32 -20.21 -4.72 -5.97
C ALA A 32 -19.68 -4.34 -4.57
N GLU A 33 -18.92 -5.25 -3.98
CA GLU A 33 -18.21 -4.99 -2.73
C GLU A 33 -16.86 -4.32 -2.99
N MET A 34 -16.44 -3.51 -2.03
CA MET A 34 -15.10 -2.95 -1.99
C MET A 34 -14.10 -3.99 -1.47
N THR A 35 -12.96 -4.12 -2.15
CA THR A 35 -11.93 -5.09 -1.84
C THR A 35 -10.55 -4.43 -1.79
N PHE A 36 -9.61 -5.00 -1.03
CA PHE A 36 -8.25 -4.47 -0.96
C PHE A 36 -7.53 -4.40 -2.32
N PRO A 37 -7.64 -5.41 -3.22
CA PRO A 37 -7.09 -5.30 -4.56
C PRO A 37 -7.65 -4.12 -5.37
N GLN A 38 -8.96 -3.82 -5.25
CA GLN A 38 -9.54 -2.64 -5.90
C GLN A 38 -8.94 -1.34 -5.36
N LEU A 39 -8.76 -1.21 -4.03
CA LEU A 39 -8.12 -0.02 -3.46
C LEU A 39 -6.69 0.18 -3.98
N ARG A 40 -5.91 -0.90 -4.11
CA ARG A 40 -4.55 -0.84 -4.68
C ARG A 40 -4.56 -0.48 -6.17
N ALA A 41 -5.51 -1.03 -6.93
CA ALA A 41 -5.68 -0.71 -8.33
C ALA A 41 -6.05 0.77 -8.52
N ILE A 42 -6.96 1.29 -7.69
CA ILE A 42 -7.38 2.70 -7.70
C ILE A 42 -6.22 3.61 -7.28
N SER A 43 -5.45 3.25 -6.24
CA SER A 43 -4.22 3.98 -5.87
C SER A 43 -3.23 4.05 -7.04
N SER A 44 -3.00 2.93 -7.72
CA SER A 44 -2.08 2.87 -8.87
C SER A 44 -2.59 3.70 -10.06
N TRP A 45 -3.89 3.65 -10.33
CA TRP A 45 -4.52 4.42 -11.39
C TRP A 45 -4.50 5.93 -11.10
N LEU A 46 -4.76 6.32 -9.85
CA LEU A 46 -4.70 7.72 -9.43
C LEU A 46 -3.28 8.27 -9.54
N LEU A 47 -2.26 7.51 -9.13
CA LEU A 47 -0.85 7.89 -9.30
C LEU A 47 -0.52 8.14 -10.78
N PHE A 48 -0.97 7.26 -11.68
CA PHE A 48 -0.80 7.42 -13.11
C PHE A 48 -1.50 8.68 -13.62
N ALA A 49 -2.78 8.89 -13.25
CA ALA A 49 -3.56 10.03 -13.68
C ALA A 49 -2.97 11.36 -13.20
N GLU A 50 -2.55 11.45 -11.94
CA GLU A 50 -1.87 12.63 -11.40
C GLU A 50 -0.53 12.88 -12.10
N SER A 51 0.28 11.84 -12.29
CA SER A 51 1.57 11.95 -12.98
C SER A 51 1.40 12.39 -14.44
N ALA A 52 0.43 11.82 -15.16
CA ALA A 52 0.10 12.21 -16.53
C ALA A 52 -0.42 13.66 -16.60
N THR A 53 -1.25 14.07 -15.65
CA THR A 53 -1.76 15.44 -15.56
C THR A 53 -0.61 16.44 -15.33
N ARG A 54 0.34 16.11 -14.46
CA ARG A 54 1.53 16.95 -14.20
C ARG A 54 2.41 17.13 -15.45
N CYS A 55 2.45 16.15 -16.35
CA CYS A 55 3.20 16.23 -17.60
C CYS A 55 2.58 17.19 -18.63
N GLY A 56 1.27 17.45 -18.56
CA GLY A 56 0.57 18.29 -19.53
C GLY A 56 0.82 17.85 -20.98
N ASP A 57 1.18 18.80 -21.84
CA ASP A 57 1.44 18.57 -23.26
C ASP A 57 2.74 17.77 -23.52
N GLU A 58 3.62 17.64 -22.53
CA GLU A 58 4.87 16.84 -22.61
C GLU A 58 4.64 15.36 -22.21
N LEU A 59 3.42 14.86 -22.40
CA LEU A 59 3.01 13.52 -22.00
C LEU A 59 3.83 12.42 -22.70
N THR A 60 4.84 11.93 -21.97
CA THR A 60 5.69 10.82 -22.38
C THR A 60 5.80 9.79 -21.26
N ARG A 61 6.12 8.54 -21.61
CA ARG A 61 6.38 7.48 -20.62
C ARG A 61 7.42 7.91 -19.58
N ARG A 62 8.48 8.59 -20.03
CA ARG A 62 9.54 9.10 -19.16
C ARG A 62 8.99 10.17 -18.21
N CYS A 63 8.25 11.16 -18.72
CA CYS A 63 7.69 12.20 -17.86
C CYS A 63 6.78 11.60 -16.77
N VAL A 64 5.87 10.70 -17.14
CA VAL A 64 4.96 10.04 -16.18
C VAL A 64 5.74 9.26 -15.12
N TYR A 65 6.77 8.52 -15.53
CA TYR A 65 7.61 7.77 -14.60
C TYR A 65 8.37 8.68 -13.63
N GLU A 66 9.02 9.74 -14.12
CA GLU A 66 9.76 10.67 -13.26
C GLU A 66 8.81 11.45 -12.33
N ALA A 67 7.63 11.86 -12.81
CA ALA A 67 6.61 12.50 -11.99
C ALA A 67 6.12 11.58 -10.86
N ALA A 68 5.92 10.29 -11.13
CA ALA A 68 5.55 9.31 -10.12
C ALA A 68 6.69 9.05 -9.11
N ARG A 69 7.94 8.96 -9.58
CA ARG A 69 9.13 8.75 -8.73
C ARG A 69 9.43 9.95 -7.83
N ALA A 70 8.96 11.14 -8.17
CA ALA A 70 9.12 12.34 -7.34
C ALA A 70 8.20 12.35 -6.11
N GLU A 71 7.21 11.46 -6.03
CA GLU A 71 6.31 11.36 -4.89
C GLU A 71 6.94 10.56 -3.74
N THR A 72 7.21 11.23 -2.62
CA THR A 72 7.88 10.64 -1.45
C THR A 72 6.93 10.36 -0.28
N SER A 73 5.65 10.73 -0.41
CA SER A 73 4.62 10.58 0.63
C SER A 73 3.26 10.22 0.02
N TRP A 74 3.24 9.27 -0.93
CA TRP A 74 2.03 8.85 -1.64
C TRP A 74 1.00 8.24 -0.68
N THR A 75 -0.21 8.79 -0.65
CA THR A 75 -1.33 8.27 0.17
C THR A 75 -2.56 7.88 -0.66
N ALA A 76 -2.57 8.20 -1.96
CA ALA A 76 -3.74 8.08 -2.84
C ALA A 76 -5.02 8.70 -2.24
N GLY A 77 -4.93 9.91 -1.69
CA GLY A 77 -6.08 10.57 -1.04
C GLY A 77 -6.46 9.96 0.31
N GLY A 78 -5.55 9.21 0.94
CA GLY A 78 -5.73 8.58 2.25
C GLY A 78 -6.15 7.10 2.21
N LEU A 79 -6.11 6.44 1.05
CA LEU A 79 -6.43 5.01 0.92
C LEU A 79 -5.39 4.11 1.60
N HIS A 80 -4.18 4.59 1.80
CA HIS A 80 -3.15 3.90 2.57
C HIS A 80 -2.22 4.89 3.26
N ALA A 81 -1.41 4.38 4.18
CA ALA A 81 -0.35 5.11 4.83
C ALA A 81 0.66 5.65 3.80
N PRO A 82 1.38 6.74 4.10
CA PRO A 82 2.35 7.33 3.17
C PRO A 82 3.41 6.33 2.69
N VAL A 83 3.65 6.29 1.38
CA VAL A 83 4.69 5.48 0.74
C VAL A 83 5.64 6.38 -0.03
N ASP A 84 6.95 6.17 0.15
CA ASP A 84 7.99 6.81 -0.65
C ASP A 84 8.16 6.04 -1.98
N LEU A 85 7.69 6.61 -3.08
CA LEU A 85 7.82 6.02 -4.42
C LEU A 85 9.18 6.35 -5.07
N GLY A 86 9.91 7.31 -4.50
CA GLY A 86 11.28 7.65 -4.88
C GLY A 86 12.27 6.59 -4.42
N ASN A 87 11.99 5.87 -3.33
CA ASN A 87 12.89 4.89 -2.74
C ASN A 87 12.25 3.51 -2.52
N ARG A 88 12.59 2.56 -3.40
CA ARG A 88 12.07 1.18 -3.36
C ARG A 88 12.64 0.33 -2.22
N GLU A 89 13.71 0.77 -1.59
CA GLU A 89 14.41 -0.01 -0.54
C GLU A 89 13.89 0.29 0.85
N VAL A 90 13.09 1.34 1.02
CA VAL A 90 12.53 1.73 2.31
C VAL A 90 11.30 0.85 2.59
N PRO A 91 11.33 0.03 3.66
CA PRO A 91 10.14 -0.70 4.08
C PRO A 91 9.05 0.28 4.52
N ILE A 92 7.80 -0.04 4.21
CA ILE A 92 6.65 0.70 4.75
C ILE A 92 6.73 0.63 6.29
N SER A 93 6.75 1.80 6.93
CA SER A 93 6.94 1.91 8.38
C SER A 93 5.64 2.06 9.17
N CYS A 94 4.52 2.22 8.47
CA CYS A 94 3.21 2.47 9.04
C CYS A 94 2.28 1.29 8.78
N PHE A 95 1.52 0.90 9.80
CA PHE A 95 0.52 -0.16 9.71
C PHE A 95 -0.71 0.18 10.56
N ASN A 96 -1.79 -0.55 10.33
CA ASN A 96 -2.97 -0.62 11.19
C ASN A 96 -3.29 -2.08 11.47
N ILE A 97 -4.13 -2.32 12.48
CA ILE A 97 -4.60 -3.66 12.82
C ILE A 97 -6.11 -3.60 13.00
N GLU A 98 -6.81 -4.38 12.19
CA GLU A 98 -8.25 -4.59 12.32
C GLU A 98 -8.54 -5.94 12.97
N ARG A 99 -9.61 -5.98 13.76
CA ARG A 99 -10.12 -7.16 14.45
C ARG A 99 -11.46 -7.54 13.85
N ALA A 100 -11.59 -8.79 13.41
CA ALA A 100 -12.86 -9.33 12.98
C ALA A 100 -13.81 -9.52 14.18
N THR A 101 -15.06 -9.15 14.01
CA THR A 101 -16.17 -9.35 14.95
C THR A 101 -17.39 -9.89 14.20
N PRO A 102 -18.44 -10.39 14.90
CA PRO A 102 -19.68 -10.80 14.24
C PRO A 102 -20.33 -9.70 13.39
N ASP A 103 -20.11 -8.43 13.74
CA ASP A 103 -20.71 -7.27 13.09
C ASP A 103 -19.79 -6.60 12.06
N GLY A 104 -18.62 -7.18 11.77
CA GLY A 104 -17.64 -6.66 10.82
C GLY A 104 -16.26 -6.40 11.43
N TRP A 105 -15.44 -5.58 10.76
CA TRP A 105 -14.09 -5.24 11.22
C TRP A 105 -14.09 -3.98 12.05
N VAL A 106 -13.35 -4.00 13.16
CA VAL A 106 -13.13 -2.83 14.02
C VAL A 106 -11.64 -2.67 14.32
N PRO A 107 -11.15 -1.44 14.54
CA PRO A 107 -9.76 -1.23 14.93
C PRO A 107 -9.41 -2.02 16.19
N ALA A 108 -8.31 -2.76 16.15
CA ALA A 108 -7.76 -3.38 17.34
C ALA A 108 -7.18 -2.31 18.28
N ASP A 109 -6.93 -2.68 19.54
CA ASP A 109 -6.15 -1.83 20.44
C ASP A 109 -4.66 -2.02 20.12
N PHE A 110 -4.17 -1.27 19.14
CA PHE A 110 -2.78 -1.32 18.69
C PHE A 110 -2.01 -0.02 18.95
N GLY A 111 -2.65 0.98 19.58
CA GLY A 111 -2.08 2.29 19.88
C GLY A 111 -1.62 3.07 18.63
N PRO A 112 -2.53 3.52 17.75
CA PRO A 112 -2.18 4.39 16.63
C PRO A 112 -1.57 5.71 17.13
N ASP A 113 -0.58 6.23 16.40
CA ASP A 113 0.10 7.49 16.70
C ASP A 113 -0.04 8.53 15.58
N LYS A 114 -0.50 8.11 14.40
CA LYS A 114 -0.74 8.94 13.23
C LYS A 114 -2.06 8.58 12.56
N GLY A 115 -3.14 9.16 13.06
CA GLY A 115 -4.49 8.92 12.51
C GLY A 115 -4.88 7.45 12.63
N LEU A 116 -5.09 6.79 11.49
CA LEU A 116 -5.45 5.37 11.42
C LEU A 116 -4.25 4.43 11.62
N TYR A 117 -3.04 4.96 11.70
CA TYR A 117 -1.82 4.16 11.60
C TYR A 117 -0.95 4.30 12.85
N ARG A 118 -0.15 3.26 13.09
CA ARG A 118 1.02 3.29 13.96
C ARG A 118 2.26 3.24 13.09
N CYS A 119 3.12 4.22 13.22
CA CYS A 119 4.28 4.38 12.36
C CYS A 119 5.60 4.25 13.12
N ASN A 120 6.67 3.92 12.39
CA ASN A 120 8.05 3.95 12.89
C ASN A 120 8.25 3.14 14.18
N VAL A 121 7.56 2.01 14.29
CA VAL A 121 7.78 1.09 15.42
C VAL A 121 9.21 0.59 15.45
N GLU A 122 9.72 0.39 16.65
CA GLU A 122 11.06 -0.16 16.84
C GLU A 122 11.14 -1.54 16.17
N ARG A 123 12.10 -1.68 15.25
CA ARG A 123 12.29 -2.94 14.52
C ARG A 123 12.76 -4.01 15.50
N TYR A 124 11.98 -5.06 15.65
CA TYR A 124 12.39 -6.21 16.43
C TYR A 124 13.53 -6.94 15.70
N ARG A 125 14.74 -6.89 16.26
CA ARG A 125 15.84 -7.73 15.80
C ARG A 125 15.65 -9.13 16.37
N PHE A 126 15.50 -10.11 15.48
CA PHE A 126 15.51 -11.52 15.83
C PHE A 126 16.80 -11.86 16.60
N THR A 127 16.65 -12.44 17.81
CA THR A 127 17.76 -12.70 18.74
C THR A 127 18.28 -14.13 18.71
N LYS A 128 17.56 -15.04 18.05
CA LYS A 128 17.94 -16.45 17.93
C LYS A 128 18.60 -16.72 16.59
N ASP A 129 19.30 -17.85 16.50
CA ASP A 129 19.71 -18.42 15.23
C ASP A 129 18.51 -19.09 14.55
N TYR A 130 18.20 -18.67 13.32
CA TYR A 130 17.12 -19.23 12.50
C TYR A 130 17.67 -20.01 11.30
N GLY A 131 18.98 -20.27 11.28
CA GLY A 131 19.70 -20.85 10.15
C GLY A 131 20.03 -19.81 9.08
N ALA A 132 20.83 -20.23 8.10
CA ALA A 132 21.07 -19.47 6.89
C ALA A 132 20.00 -19.81 5.84
N PRO A 133 19.57 -18.86 4.99
CA PRO A 133 18.77 -19.18 3.82
C PRO A 133 19.49 -20.21 2.94
N LEU A 134 18.73 -21.15 2.36
CA LEU A 134 19.26 -22.06 1.33
C LEU A 134 19.84 -21.24 0.17
N THR A 135 21.05 -21.59 -0.22
CA THR A 135 21.74 -21.09 -1.40
C THR A 135 21.56 -22.06 -2.56
N LEU A 136 21.90 -21.63 -3.78
CA LEU A 136 21.95 -22.55 -4.93
C LEU A 136 22.94 -23.70 -4.70
N ALA A 137 24.06 -23.43 -4.03
CA ALA A 137 25.07 -24.44 -3.74
C ALA A 137 24.56 -25.55 -2.83
N ASP A 138 23.67 -25.22 -1.88
CA ASP A 138 23.08 -26.19 -0.95
C ASP A 138 22.20 -27.25 -1.66
N VAL A 139 21.78 -26.97 -2.89
CA VAL A 139 21.02 -27.89 -3.76
C VAL A 139 21.81 -28.34 -4.97
N GLY A 140 23.15 -28.19 -4.96
CA GLY A 140 24.02 -28.60 -6.06
C GLY A 140 23.82 -27.79 -7.34
N LYS A 141 23.32 -26.56 -7.23
CA LYS A 141 23.08 -25.63 -8.34
C LYS A 141 24.02 -24.44 -8.29
N SER A 142 24.11 -23.75 -9.41
CA SER A 142 24.85 -22.50 -9.54
C SER A 142 24.08 -21.50 -10.39
N MET A 143 24.53 -20.24 -10.38
CA MET A 143 23.92 -19.20 -11.22
C MET A 143 24.00 -19.50 -12.72
N THR A 144 24.92 -20.36 -13.16
CA THR A 144 25.02 -20.75 -14.58
C THR A 144 23.93 -21.75 -15.00
N ASP A 145 23.21 -22.36 -14.05
CA ASP A 145 22.09 -23.27 -14.33
C ASP A 145 20.76 -22.51 -14.55
N PHE A 146 20.77 -21.19 -14.42
CA PHE A 146 19.61 -20.33 -14.65
C PHE A 146 19.61 -19.84 -16.11
N GLU A 147 18.84 -20.52 -16.97
CA GLU A 147 18.59 -20.14 -18.37
C GLU A 147 17.40 -19.18 -18.53
#